data_AF-A0A8I3P6D7-F1
#
_entry.id   AF-A0A8I3P6D7-F1
#
_cell.length_a   1.000
_cell.length_b   1.000
_cell.length_c   1.000
_cell.angle_alpha   90.00
_cell.angle_beta   90.00
_cell.angle_gamma   90.00
#
_symmetry.space_group_name_H-M   'P 1'
#
loop_
_entity.id
_entity.type
_entity.pdbx_description
1 polymer ?
#
loop_
_entity_poly.entity_id
_entity_poly.type
_entity_poly.pdbx_seq_one_letter_code
_entity_poly.pdbx_strand_id
1 'polypeptide(L)'
;MEGAKPTLQLVYQAVQALYHDPDPSGKERASFWLGELQRSVHAWEISDQLLQIRQDVESCYFAAQTMKMKIQTSFYELPTDSHASLRDSLLTHIQNLKDLSPVIVTQLALAIADLALQMPSWKGCVQTLVEKYSNDVTSLPFLLEILTVLPEEVHSRSLRIGANRRTEIIEDLAFYSSTVVSLLMTCVEKAGTDEKMLMKVFRCLGSWFNLGVLDSNFMANNKLLALLFEVLQQDKTSSNLHEAASDCVCSALYAIENVETNLPLAMQLFQGVLTLETAYHMAVAREDLDKVLNYCRIFTELCETFLEKIVCTPGQGLGDLRTLELLLICAGHPQYEVVEISFNFWYRLGEHLYKTNDEVIHGIFKAYIQRLLHALARHCQLEPDHEGVPEETDDFGEFRMRVSDLVKDLIFLIGSMECFAQGEQSNTCGGPRRSCPSSRDCTYSCAIYQH
;
A
#
# COMPACT_ATOMS: atom_id res chain seq x y z
N MET A 1 0.77 19.12 -39.78
CA MET A 1 -0.52 19.20 -40.51
C MET A 1 -1.53 19.71 -39.51
N GLU A 2 -1.98 20.96 -39.63
CA GLU A 2 -3.08 21.49 -38.83
C GLU A 2 -4.36 20.77 -39.29
N GLY A 3 -4.67 19.65 -38.64
CA GLY A 3 -5.93 18.93 -38.86
C GLY A 3 -7.09 19.79 -38.37
N ALA A 4 -8.20 19.78 -39.12
CA ALA A 4 -9.43 20.44 -38.73
C ALA A 4 -9.84 20.03 -37.31
N LYS A 5 -10.23 21.01 -36.49
CA LYS A 5 -10.66 20.76 -35.11
C LYS A 5 -11.88 19.83 -35.10
N PRO A 6 -11.87 18.74 -34.31
CA PRO A 6 -13.01 17.85 -34.20
C PRO A 6 -14.19 18.56 -33.53
N THR A 7 -15.42 18.23 -33.96
CA THR A 7 -16.63 18.77 -33.34
C THR A 7 -16.98 18.00 -32.07
N LEU A 8 -17.63 18.66 -31.10
CA LEU A 8 -18.09 18.02 -29.87
C LEU A 8 -19.00 16.82 -30.14
N GLN A 9 -19.87 16.90 -31.14
CA GLN A 9 -20.77 15.79 -31.51
C GLN A 9 -20.00 14.54 -31.93
N LEU A 10 -18.91 14.71 -32.68
CA LEU A 10 -18.07 13.59 -33.11
C LEU A 10 -17.38 12.93 -31.90
N VAL A 11 -16.92 13.73 -30.95
CA VAL A 11 -16.30 13.25 -29.71
C VAL A 11 -17.31 12.47 -28.87
N TYR A 12 -18.52 13.01 -28.66
CA TYR A 12 -19.57 12.29 -27.93
C TYR A 12 -19.95 10.96 -28.57
N GLN A 13 -20.06 10.90 -29.90
CA GLN A 13 -20.32 9.66 -30.62
C GLN A 13 -19.20 8.63 -30.42
N ALA A 14 -17.94 9.07 -30.48
CA ALA A 14 -16.80 8.20 -30.26
C ALA A 14 -16.74 7.69 -28.81
N VAL A 15 -16.99 8.56 -27.82
CA VAL A 15 -17.07 8.17 -26.40
C VAL A 15 -18.19 7.16 -26.19
N GLN A 16 -19.39 7.41 -26.74
CA GLN A 16 -20.51 6.48 -26.62
C GLN A 16 -20.19 5.11 -27.26
N ALA A 17 -19.55 5.11 -28.43
CA ALA A 17 -19.13 3.88 -29.10
C ALA A 17 -18.09 3.11 -28.27
N LEU A 18 -17.13 3.81 -27.65
CA LEU A 18 -16.10 3.19 -26.81
C LEU A 18 -16.71 2.33 -25.69
N TYR A 19 -17.76 2.81 -25.03
CA TYR A 19 -18.38 2.10 -23.91
C TYR A 19 -19.49 1.13 -24.33
N HIS A 20 -20.31 1.51 -25.32
CA HIS A 20 -21.58 0.84 -25.59
C HIS A 20 -21.69 0.15 -26.96
N ASP A 21 -20.68 0.23 -27.82
CA ASP A 21 -20.73 -0.50 -29.10
C ASP A 21 -20.67 -2.02 -28.84
N PRO A 22 -21.68 -2.81 -29.31
CA PRO A 22 -21.65 -4.26 -29.14
C PRO A 22 -20.57 -4.94 -29.97
N ASP A 23 -20.07 -4.29 -31.03
CA ASP A 23 -18.97 -4.80 -31.86
C ASP A 23 -17.60 -4.43 -31.23
N PRO A 24 -16.77 -5.42 -30.82
CA PRO A 24 -15.43 -5.16 -30.32
C PRO A 24 -14.57 -4.34 -31.28
N SER A 25 -14.74 -4.50 -32.59
CA SER A 25 -13.99 -3.73 -33.59
C SER A 25 -14.41 -2.26 -33.63
N GLY A 26 -15.69 -1.97 -33.31
CA GLY A 26 -16.21 -0.62 -33.17
C GLY A 26 -15.60 0.12 -31.98
N LYS A 27 -15.53 -0.56 -30.83
CA LYS A 27 -14.84 -0.07 -29.63
C LYS A 27 -13.37 0.24 -29.88
N GLU A 28 -12.66 -0.65 -30.58
CA GLU A 28 -11.25 -0.47 -30.91
C GLU A 28 -11.03 0.74 -31.84
N ARG A 29 -11.85 0.90 -32.88
CA ARG A 29 -11.80 2.08 -33.77
C ARG A 29 -12.04 3.39 -33.00
N ALA A 30 -13.04 3.41 -32.12
CA ALA A 30 -13.33 4.57 -31.28
C ALA A 30 -12.16 4.88 -30.33
N SER A 31 -11.60 3.86 -29.68
CA SER A 31 -10.45 3.97 -28.80
C SER A 31 -9.23 4.56 -29.53
N PHE A 32 -8.91 4.05 -30.72
CA PHE A 32 -7.81 4.56 -31.53
C PHE A 32 -7.99 6.04 -31.86
N TRP A 33 -9.17 6.43 -32.34
CA TRP A 33 -9.47 7.82 -32.70
C TRP A 33 -9.43 8.76 -31.48
N LEU A 34 -9.99 8.33 -30.34
CA LEU A 34 -9.91 9.09 -29.08
C LEU A 34 -8.47 9.20 -28.57
N GLY A 35 -7.64 8.17 -28.76
CA GLY A 35 -6.22 8.22 -28.43
C GLY A 35 -5.44 9.22 -29.30
N GLU A 36 -5.76 9.32 -30.60
CA GLU A 36 -5.21 10.36 -31.48
C GLU A 36 -5.67 11.75 -31.06
N LEU A 37 -6.94 11.90 -30.65
CA LEU A 37 -7.45 13.15 -30.09
C LEU A 37 -6.66 13.55 -28.84
N GLN A 38 -6.46 12.63 -27.89
CA GLN A 38 -5.71 12.87 -26.64
C GLN A 38 -4.26 13.32 -26.89
N ARG A 39 -3.63 12.85 -27.97
CA ARG A 39 -2.27 13.27 -28.36
C ARG A 39 -2.23 14.63 -29.09
N SER A 40 -3.37 15.11 -29.58
CA SER A 40 -3.44 16.35 -30.35
C SER A 40 -3.49 17.61 -29.48
N VAL A 41 -3.27 18.78 -30.09
CA VAL A 41 -3.45 20.09 -29.44
C VAL A 41 -4.92 20.41 -29.15
N HIS A 42 -5.85 19.79 -29.88
CA HIS A 42 -7.29 20.02 -29.72
C HIS A 42 -7.84 19.44 -28.41
N ALA A 43 -7.12 18.51 -27.80
CA ALA A 43 -7.49 17.86 -26.54
C ALA A 43 -7.76 18.84 -25.40
N TRP A 44 -6.99 19.92 -25.32
CA TRP A 44 -7.12 20.93 -24.26
C TRP A 44 -8.51 21.56 -24.26
N GLU A 45 -8.92 22.11 -25.40
CA GLU A 45 -10.19 22.83 -25.52
C GLU A 45 -11.39 21.87 -25.49
N ILE A 46 -11.29 20.71 -26.15
CA ILE A 46 -12.37 19.71 -26.14
C ILE A 46 -12.62 19.19 -24.73
N SER A 47 -11.56 18.88 -23.97
CA SER A 47 -11.72 18.38 -22.61
C SER A 47 -12.32 19.44 -21.68
N ASP A 48 -11.91 20.70 -21.82
CA ASP A 48 -12.49 21.80 -21.05
C ASP A 48 -13.98 21.95 -21.36
N GLN A 49 -14.37 21.93 -22.64
CA GLN A 49 -15.77 22.01 -23.07
C GLN A 49 -16.62 20.84 -22.57
N LEU A 50 -16.12 19.60 -22.61
CA LEU A 50 -16.82 18.43 -22.08
C LEU A 50 -17.07 18.57 -20.57
N LEU A 51 -16.07 19.03 -19.82
CA LEU A 51 -16.17 19.26 -18.37
C LEU A 51 -17.06 20.46 -18.00
N GLN A 52 -17.23 21.43 -18.91
CA GLN A 52 -18.21 22.52 -18.74
C GLN A 52 -19.65 22.06 -19.01
N ILE A 53 -19.86 21.26 -20.07
CA ILE A 53 -21.18 20.78 -20.48
C ILE A 53 -21.74 19.75 -19.50
N ARG A 54 -20.88 18.83 -19.01
CA ARG A 54 -21.21 17.83 -17.99
C ARG A 54 -22.38 16.92 -18.40
N GLN A 55 -22.32 16.40 -19.62
CA GLN A 55 -23.44 15.64 -20.19
C GLN A 55 -23.69 14.33 -19.46
N ASP A 56 -22.65 13.53 -19.26
CA ASP A 56 -22.71 12.20 -18.67
C ASP A 56 -21.36 11.82 -18.02
N VAL A 57 -21.34 10.70 -17.30
CA VAL A 57 -20.17 10.23 -16.55
C VAL A 57 -19.03 9.85 -17.50
N GLU A 58 -19.34 9.19 -18.61
CA GLU A 58 -18.39 8.68 -19.58
C GLU A 58 -17.60 9.81 -20.26
N SER A 59 -18.30 10.85 -20.74
CA SER A 59 -17.66 12.02 -21.36
C SER A 59 -16.85 12.84 -20.37
N CYS A 60 -17.35 13.04 -19.15
CA CYS A 60 -16.62 13.77 -18.11
C CYS A 60 -15.37 13.00 -17.67
N TYR A 61 -15.46 11.68 -17.55
CA TYR A 61 -14.31 10.83 -17.23
C TYR A 61 -13.26 10.88 -18.34
N PHE A 62 -13.66 10.70 -19.60
CA PHE A 62 -12.75 10.83 -20.74
C PHE A 62 -12.04 12.19 -20.75
N ALA A 63 -12.78 13.27 -20.53
CA ALA A 63 -12.22 14.62 -20.51
C ALA A 63 -11.28 14.87 -19.31
N ALA A 64 -11.65 14.41 -18.10
CA ALA A 64 -10.80 14.54 -16.92
C ALA A 64 -9.49 13.74 -17.04
N GLN A 65 -9.57 12.51 -17.54
CA GLN A 65 -8.40 11.68 -17.84
C GLN A 65 -7.53 12.34 -18.91
N THR A 66 -8.14 12.88 -19.96
CA THR A 66 -7.41 13.57 -21.03
C THR A 66 -6.70 14.82 -20.51
N MET A 67 -7.34 15.61 -19.64
CA MET A 67 -6.71 16.76 -18.98
C MET A 67 -5.49 16.33 -18.15
N LYS A 68 -5.62 15.30 -17.31
CA LYS A 68 -4.49 14.75 -16.56
C LYS A 68 -3.35 14.36 -17.52
N MET A 69 -3.67 13.59 -18.56
CA MET A 69 -2.68 13.11 -19.53
C MET A 69 -1.95 14.26 -20.24
N LYS A 70 -2.68 15.29 -20.69
CA LYS A 70 -2.10 16.45 -21.35
C LYS A 70 -1.21 17.25 -20.40
N ILE A 71 -1.57 17.39 -19.14
CA ILE A 71 -0.75 18.08 -18.15
C ILE A 71 0.52 17.29 -17.85
N GLN A 72 0.46 15.97 -17.64
CA GLN A 72 1.67 15.19 -17.33
C GLN A 72 2.62 15.03 -18.54
N THR A 73 2.11 14.91 -19.79
CA THR A 73 2.96 14.60 -20.95
C THR A 73 3.26 15.78 -21.87
N SER A 74 2.39 16.79 -21.88
CA SER A 74 2.33 17.81 -22.91
C SER A 74 2.21 19.23 -22.33
N PHE A 75 2.64 19.43 -21.09
CA PHE A 75 2.58 20.74 -20.42
C PHE A 75 3.31 21.84 -21.20
N TYR A 76 4.39 21.49 -21.90
CA TYR A 76 5.18 22.40 -22.74
C TYR A 76 4.40 23.04 -23.90
N GLU A 77 3.22 22.51 -24.25
CA GLU A 77 2.34 23.10 -25.26
C GLU A 77 1.62 24.35 -24.76
N LEU A 78 1.49 24.51 -23.44
CA LEU A 78 0.80 25.64 -22.84
C LEU A 78 1.74 26.83 -22.68
N PRO A 79 1.30 28.03 -23.11
CA PRO A 79 2.05 29.24 -22.82
C PRO A 79 1.90 29.59 -21.33
N THR A 80 2.95 30.17 -20.73
CA THR A 80 3.04 30.37 -19.28
C THR A 80 1.97 31.32 -18.71
N ASP A 81 1.44 32.22 -19.54
CA ASP A 81 0.33 33.12 -19.23
C ASP A 81 -1.01 32.39 -19.06
N SER A 82 -1.17 31.21 -19.68
CA SER A 82 -2.39 30.39 -19.57
C SER A 82 -2.44 29.48 -18.33
N HIS A 83 -1.31 29.30 -17.63
CA HIS A 83 -1.21 28.36 -16.51
C HIS A 83 -2.20 28.68 -15.37
N ALA A 84 -2.33 29.95 -15.00
CA ALA A 84 -3.25 30.37 -13.95
C ALA A 84 -4.71 30.14 -14.35
N SER A 85 -5.06 30.44 -15.61
CA SER A 85 -6.39 30.19 -16.15
C SER A 85 -6.73 28.70 -16.15
N LEU A 86 -5.79 27.83 -16.55
CA LEU A 86 -6.00 26.38 -16.51
C LEU A 86 -6.22 25.88 -15.07
N ARG A 87 -5.41 26.34 -14.11
CA ARG A 87 -5.60 26.02 -12.69
C ARG A 87 -7.02 26.39 -12.24
N ASP A 88 -7.46 27.60 -12.55
CA ASP A 88 -8.76 28.10 -12.10
C ASP A 88 -9.92 27.33 -12.78
N SER A 89 -9.75 26.93 -14.05
CA SER A 89 -10.69 26.03 -14.74
C SER A 89 -10.76 24.66 -14.07
N LEU A 90 -9.64 23.99 -13.79
CA LEU A 90 -9.63 22.68 -13.14
C LEU A 90 -10.26 22.71 -11.75
N LEU A 91 -9.96 23.76 -10.97
CA LEU A 91 -10.59 23.98 -9.67
C LEU A 91 -12.11 24.19 -9.80
N THR A 92 -12.55 24.91 -10.82
CA THR A 92 -13.99 25.07 -11.12
C THR A 92 -14.63 23.74 -11.53
N HIS A 93 -13.95 22.94 -12.36
CA HIS A 93 -14.44 21.64 -12.81
C HIS A 93 -14.61 20.67 -11.64
N ILE A 94 -13.61 20.53 -10.78
CA ILE A 94 -13.70 19.59 -9.64
C ILE A 94 -14.79 20.01 -8.65
N GLN A 95 -15.00 21.32 -8.43
CA GLN A 95 -16.09 21.81 -7.59
C GLN A 95 -17.47 21.46 -8.17
N ASN A 96 -17.63 21.57 -9.49
CA ASN A 96 -18.88 21.31 -10.17
C ASN A 96 -19.20 19.82 -10.36
N LEU A 97 -18.16 18.97 -10.39
CA LEU A 97 -18.25 17.54 -10.68
C LEU A 97 -18.05 16.64 -9.46
N LYS A 98 -17.84 17.23 -8.27
CA LYS A 98 -17.54 16.51 -7.02
C LYS A 98 -18.54 15.41 -6.66
N ASP A 99 -19.82 15.60 -7.01
CA ASP A 99 -20.90 14.67 -6.70
C ASP A 99 -21.26 13.76 -7.89
N LEU A 100 -20.63 13.92 -9.06
CA LEU A 100 -20.98 13.15 -10.27
C LEU A 100 -20.45 11.72 -10.20
N SER A 101 -19.15 11.56 -9.96
CA SER A 101 -18.52 10.24 -9.81
C SER A 101 -17.13 10.37 -9.16
N PRO A 102 -16.78 9.55 -8.16
CA PRO A 102 -15.49 9.62 -7.49
C PRO A 102 -14.32 9.39 -8.46
N VAL A 103 -14.49 8.54 -9.48
CA VAL A 103 -13.43 8.27 -10.46
C VAL A 103 -13.05 9.51 -11.28
N ILE A 104 -14.02 10.39 -11.55
CA ILE A 104 -13.79 11.67 -12.24
C ILE A 104 -13.04 12.62 -11.30
N VAL A 105 -13.45 12.69 -10.03
CA VAL A 105 -12.81 13.53 -9.01
C VAL A 105 -11.34 13.16 -8.85
N THR A 106 -10.98 11.88 -8.80
CA THR A 106 -9.59 11.43 -8.73
C THR A 106 -8.79 11.85 -9.97
N GLN A 107 -9.34 11.75 -11.19
CA GLN A 107 -8.63 12.23 -12.40
C GLN A 107 -8.40 13.74 -12.37
N LEU A 108 -9.38 14.53 -11.92
CA LEU A 108 -9.22 15.98 -11.77
C LEU A 108 -8.24 16.34 -10.64
N ALA A 109 -8.26 15.59 -9.53
CA ALA A 109 -7.33 15.78 -8.44
C ALA A 109 -5.87 15.53 -8.88
N LEU A 110 -5.63 14.47 -9.64
CA LEU A 110 -4.33 14.20 -10.25
C LEU A 110 -3.92 15.30 -11.24
N ALA A 111 -4.84 15.74 -12.11
CA ALA A 111 -4.58 16.84 -13.04
C ALA A 111 -4.16 18.14 -12.30
N ILE A 112 -4.81 18.44 -11.17
CA ILE A 112 -4.47 19.59 -10.31
C ILE A 112 -3.10 19.39 -9.64
N ALA A 113 -2.81 18.19 -9.14
CA ALA A 113 -1.52 17.86 -8.54
C ALA A 113 -0.37 17.99 -9.56
N ASP A 114 -0.49 17.35 -10.73
CA ASP A 114 0.51 17.40 -11.80
C ASP A 114 0.76 18.83 -12.28
N LEU A 115 -0.29 19.65 -12.34
CA LEU A 115 -0.17 21.07 -12.67
C LEU A 115 0.58 21.84 -11.59
N ALA A 116 0.25 21.63 -10.30
CA ALA A 116 0.90 22.31 -9.19
C ALA A 116 2.40 21.98 -9.13
N LEU A 117 2.76 20.72 -9.33
CA LEU A 117 4.14 20.25 -9.31
C LEU A 117 4.97 20.88 -10.45
N GLN A 118 4.36 21.08 -11.62
CA GLN A 118 4.97 21.70 -12.81
C GLN A 118 4.84 23.24 -12.87
N MET A 119 4.15 23.88 -11.93
CA MET A 119 3.92 25.33 -11.90
C MET A 119 4.61 25.98 -10.68
N PRO A 120 5.93 26.26 -10.71
CA PRO A 120 6.67 26.86 -9.59
C PRO A 120 6.14 28.23 -9.14
N SER A 121 5.38 28.93 -9.99
CA SER A 121 4.72 30.18 -9.64
C SER A 121 3.57 30.00 -8.65
N TRP A 122 3.01 28.79 -8.50
CA TRP A 122 1.96 28.48 -7.52
C TRP A 122 2.57 27.97 -6.21
N LYS A 123 3.33 28.84 -5.55
CA LYS A 123 3.94 28.55 -4.23
C LYS A 123 2.87 28.34 -3.17
N GLY A 124 3.09 27.42 -2.22
CA GLY A 124 2.15 27.16 -1.14
C GLY A 124 0.78 26.69 -1.63
N CYS A 125 0.74 25.91 -2.70
CA CYS A 125 -0.51 25.41 -3.28
C CYS A 125 -1.40 24.72 -2.23
N VAL A 126 -0.80 23.91 -1.35
CA VAL A 126 -1.47 23.26 -0.21
C VAL A 126 -2.20 24.29 0.66
N GLN A 127 -1.52 25.34 1.12
CA GLN A 127 -2.15 26.39 1.92
C GLN A 127 -3.32 27.04 1.19
N THR A 128 -3.13 27.42 -0.08
CA THR A 128 -4.18 28.09 -0.86
C THR A 128 -5.42 27.20 -1.08
N LEU A 129 -5.23 25.89 -1.26
CA LEU A 129 -6.33 24.93 -1.42
C LEU A 129 -7.08 24.72 -0.09
N VAL A 130 -6.35 24.56 1.01
CA VAL A 130 -6.93 24.33 2.34
C VAL A 130 -7.73 25.55 2.78
N GLU A 131 -7.18 26.76 2.69
CA GLU A 131 -7.87 28.00 3.09
C GLU A 131 -9.14 28.24 2.26
N LYS A 132 -9.13 27.85 0.98
CA LYS A 132 -10.26 28.03 0.08
C LYS A 132 -11.40 27.03 0.33
N TYR A 133 -11.09 25.77 0.65
CA TYR A 133 -12.08 24.68 0.62
C TYR A 133 -12.37 24.03 1.99
N SER A 134 -11.55 24.23 3.02
CA SER A 134 -11.71 23.56 4.33
C SER A 134 -12.97 23.93 5.12
N ASN A 135 -13.54 25.10 4.81
CA ASN A 135 -14.75 25.59 5.49
C ASN A 135 -16.03 24.97 4.95
N ASP A 136 -16.05 24.54 3.69
CA ASP A 136 -17.19 23.86 3.06
C ASP A 136 -17.05 22.34 3.24
N VAL A 137 -17.93 21.77 4.07
CA VAL A 137 -17.98 20.33 4.34
C VAL A 137 -18.13 19.51 3.05
N THR A 138 -18.87 20.04 2.07
CA THR A 138 -19.08 19.34 0.78
C THR A 138 -17.86 19.42 -0.13
N SER A 139 -16.87 20.27 0.18
CA SER A 139 -15.61 20.36 -0.56
C SER A 139 -14.50 19.51 0.04
N LEU A 140 -14.63 19.07 1.29
CA LEU A 140 -13.64 18.24 1.96
C LEU A 140 -13.30 16.94 1.20
N PRO A 141 -14.25 16.20 0.60
CA PRO A 141 -13.93 14.93 -0.06
C PRO A 141 -12.96 15.08 -1.24
N PHE A 142 -13.11 16.11 -2.08
CA PHE A 142 -12.20 16.35 -3.19
C PHE A 142 -10.93 17.09 -2.76
N LEU A 143 -11.00 17.93 -1.72
CA LEU A 143 -9.81 18.57 -1.15
C LEU A 143 -8.85 17.50 -0.61
N LEU A 144 -9.36 16.53 0.16
CA LEU A 144 -8.56 15.41 0.64
C LEU A 144 -8.05 14.55 -0.51
N GLU A 145 -8.81 14.37 -1.59
CA GLU A 145 -8.34 13.66 -2.78
C GLU A 145 -7.11 14.35 -3.39
N ILE A 146 -7.15 15.67 -3.59
CA ILE A 146 -6.00 16.45 -4.09
C ILE A 146 -4.81 16.30 -3.14
N LEU A 147 -5.02 16.44 -1.83
CA LEU A 147 -3.95 16.34 -0.85
C LEU A 147 -3.42 14.91 -0.68
N THR A 148 -4.17 13.89 -1.08
CA THR A 148 -3.72 12.48 -1.07
C THR A 148 -2.84 12.19 -2.28
N VAL A 149 -3.28 12.58 -3.49
CA VAL A 149 -2.53 12.25 -4.71
C VAL A 149 -1.34 13.19 -4.97
N LEU A 150 -1.32 14.37 -4.36
CA LEU A 150 -0.23 15.34 -4.55
C LEU A 150 1.14 14.80 -4.09
N PRO A 151 1.30 14.25 -2.87
CA PRO A 151 2.53 13.57 -2.48
C PRO A 151 2.89 12.36 -3.37
N GLU A 152 1.90 11.58 -3.79
CA GLU A 152 2.09 10.39 -4.63
C GLU A 152 2.73 10.77 -5.99
N GLU A 153 2.29 11.88 -6.60
CA GLU A 153 2.81 12.33 -7.89
C GLU A 153 4.22 12.95 -7.82
N VAL A 154 4.74 13.30 -6.63
CA VAL A 154 6.12 13.80 -6.47
C VAL A 154 7.16 12.77 -6.96
N HIS A 155 6.85 11.48 -6.79
CA HIS A 155 7.68 10.35 -7.21
C HIS A 155 7.19 9.67 -8.49
N SER A 156 6.21 10.27 -9.17
CA SER A 156 5.65 9.74 -10.42
C SER A 156 6.71 9.65 -11.52
N ARG A 157 6.85 8.44 -12.08
CA ARG A 157 7.75 8.18 -13.22
C ARG A 157 7.23 8.83 -14.51
N SER A 158 5.94 9.15 -14.56
CA SER A 158 5.28 9.76 -15.72
C SER A 158 5.56 11.26 -15.82
N LEU A 159 5.60 11.95 -14.68
CA LEU A 159 5.76 13.41 -14.62
C LEU A 159 7.21 13.89 -14.85
N ARG A 160 8.20 13.02 -14.60
CA ARG A 160 9.64 13.24 -14.91
C ARG A 160 10.21 14.57 -14.42
N ILE A 161 9.84 14.99 -13.21
CA ILE A 161 10.40 16.19 -12.56
C ILE A 161 11.89 15.98 -12.27
N GLY A 162 12.71 17.02 -12.54
CA GLY A 162 14.14 17.02 -12.22
C GLY A 162 14.41 16.93 -10.71
N ALA A 163 15.52 16.30 -10.33
CA ALA A 163 15.84 16.03 -8.92
C ALA A 163 15.83 17.29 -8.04
N ASN A 164 16.44 18.40 -8.49
CA ASN A 164 16.47 19.66 -7.73
C ASN A 164 15.06 20.20 -7.48
N ARG A 165 14.20 20.18 -8.51
CA ARG A 165 12.81 20.62 -8.39
C ARG A 165 12.01 19.70 -7.45
N ARG A 166 12.29 18.39 -7.47
CA ARG A 166 11.67 17.44 -6.54
C ARG A 166 12.03 17.76 -5.09
N THR A 167 13.30 18.04 -4.80
CA THR A 167 13.73 18.44 -3.45
C THR A 167 13.02 19.71 -2.99
N GLU A 168 12.94 20.75 -3.84
CA GLU A 168 12.20 21.98 -3.53
C GLU A 168 10.72 21.71 -3.20
N ILE A 169 10.08 20.80 -3.94
CA ILE A 169 8.68 20.41 -3.70
C ILE A 169 8.54 19.69 -2.36
N ILE A 170 9.42 18.73 -2.05
CA ILE A 170 9.37 17.98 -0.79
C ILE A 170 9.55 18.94 0.41
N GLU A 171 10.48 19.89 0.32
CA GLU A 171 10.68 20.91 1.35
C GLU A 171 9.47 21.84 1.51
N ASP A 172 8.85 22.29 0.41
CA ASP A 172 7.64 23.12 0.45
C ASP A 172 6.44 22.36 1.02
N LEU A 173 6.27 21.08 0.66
CA LEU A 173 5.22 20.22 1.23
C LEU A 173 5.47 19.97 2.73
N ALA A 174 6.72 19.71 3.15
CA ALA A 174 7.07 19.56 4.55
C ALA A 174 6.75 20.81 5.36
N PHE A 175 6.99 22.01 4.81
CA PHE A 175 6.63 23.27 5.44
C PHE A 175 5.11 23.38 5.72
N TYR A 176 4.28 22.86 4.82
CA TYR A 176 2.81 22.91 4.94
C TYR A 176 2.16 21.64 5.53
N SER A 177 2.95 20.64 5.93
CA SER A 177 2.46 19.39 6.53
C SER A 177 1.57 19.62 7.76
N SER A 178 1.94 20.58 8.62
CA SER A 178 1.18 20.94 9.82
C SER A 178 -0.25 21.42 9.51
N THR A 179 -0.42 22.19 8.42
CA THR A 179 -1.74 22.64 7.95
C THR A 179 -2.60 21.46 7.50
N VAL A 180 -2.01 20.49 6.81
CA VAL A 180 -2.73 19.28 6.37
C VAL A 180 -3.13 18.43 7.56
N VAL A 181 -2.22 18.18 8.51
CA VAL A 181 -2.58 17.40 9.71
C VAL A 181 -3.67 18.10 10.53
N SER A 182 -3.64 19.43 10.64
CA SER A 182 -4.72 20.21 11.27
C SER A 182 -6.07 20.05 10.56
N LEU A 183 -6.06 20.07 9.22
CA LEU A 183 -7.25 19.77 8.42
C LEU A 183 -7.77 18.36 8.68
N LEU A 184 -6.89 17.35 8.69
CA LEU A 184 -7.26 15.95 8.94
C LEU A 184 -7.93 15.78 10.31
N MET A 185 -7.40 16.42 11.36
CA MET A 185 -8.05 16.45 12.68
C MET A 185 -9.43 17.10 12.61
N THR A 186 -9.55 18.25 11.93
CA THR A 186 -10.83 18.96 11.75
C THR A 186 -11.86 18.08 11.02
N CYS A 187 -11.43 17.31 10.03
CA CYS A 187 -12.27 16.38 9.27
C CYS A 187 -12.87 15.29 10.17
N VAL A 188 -12.05 14.71 11.06
CA VAL A 188 -12.49 13.72 12.05
C VAL A 188 -13.45 14.36 13.05
N GLU A 189 -13.19 15.58 13.51
CA GLU A 189 -14.08 16.28 14.46
C GLU A 189 -15.45 16.60 13.85
N LYS A 190 -15.50 16.99 12.57
CA LYS A 190 -16.75 17.36 11.88
C LYS A 190 -17.58 16.15 11.42
N ALA A 191 -16.93 15.07 11.01
CA ALA A 191 -17.59 13.94 10.34
C ALA A 191 -17.00 12.56 10.72
N GLY A 192 -16.41 12.43 11.90
CA GLY A 192 -15.70 11.21 12.34
C GLY A 192 -16.56 9.96 12.56
N THR A 193 -17.88 10.04 12.38
CA THR A 193 -18.76 8.86 12.36
C THR A 193 -18.98 8.31 10.95
N ASP A 194 -18.63 9.06 9.91
CA ASP A 194 -18.71 8.62 8.51
C ASP A 194 -17.44 7.84 8.14
N GLU A 195 -17.57 6.52 7.95
CA GLU A 195 -16.47 5.66 7.54
C GLU A 195 -15.83 6.14 6.22
N LYS A 196 -16.61 6.70 5.29
CA LYS A 196 -16.07 7.21 4.02
C LYS A 196 -15.14 8.39 4.24
N MET A 197 -15.45 9.24 5.20
CA MET A 197 -14.61 10.36 5.57
C MET A 197 -13.33 9.88 6.26
N LEU A 198 -13.44 8.93 7.19
CA LEU A 198 -12.28 8.34 7.87
C LEU A 198 -11.32 7.66 6.87
N MET A 199 -11.83 6.92 5.89
CA MET A 199 -11.01 6.33 4.82
C MET A 199 -10.21 7.39 4.07
N LYS A 200 -10.83 8.53 3.71
CA LYS A 200 -10.11 9.64 3.05
C LYS A 200 -9.06 10.27 3.96
N VAL A 201 -9.35 10.41 5.24
CA VAL A 201 -8.40 10.91 6.24
C VAL A 201 -7.18 10.00 6.35
N PHE A 202 -7.38 8.68 6.48
CA PHE A 202 -6.28 7.73 6.64
C PHE A 202 -5.45 7.56 5.37
N ARG A 203 -6.07 7.55 4.19
CA ARG A 203 -5.33 7.52 2.92
C ARG A 203 -4.49 8.78 2.73
N CYS A 204 -5.07 9.95 3.01
CA CYS A 204 -4.31 11.20 2.97
C CYS A 204 -3.16 11.17 3.99
N LEU A 205 -3.39 10.70 5.21
CA LEU A 205 -2.33 10.62 6.22
C LEU A 205 -1.20 9.67 5.80
N GLY A 206 -1.54 8.47 5.31
CA GLY A 206 -0.58 7.48 4.82
C GLY A 206 0.25 7.99 3.64
N SER A 207 -0.36 8.68 2.68
CA SER A 207 0.33 9.32 1.56
C SER A 207 1.40 10.34 2.03
N TRP A 208 1.08 11.13 3.05
CA TRP A 208 2.04 12.09 3.62
C TRP A 208 3.12 11.43 4.47
N PHE A 209 2.84 10.30 5.12
CA PHE A 209 3.88 9.46 5.74
C PHE A 209 4.85 8.91 4.70
N ASN A 210 4.35 8.37 3.58
CA ASN A 210 5.18 7.82 2.51
C ASN A 210 6.12 8.85 1.86
N LEU A 211 5.73 10.13 1.86
CA LEU A 211 6.60 11.22 1.39
C LEU A 211 7.71 11.57 2.40
N GLY A 212 7.61 11.14 3.66
CA GLY A 212 8.63 11.36 4.69
C GLY A 212 8.67 12.80 5.22
N VAL A 213 7.55 13.53 5.17
CA VAL A 213 7.50 14.98 5.48
C VAL A 213 6.77 15.32 6.79
N LEU A 214 6.19 14.34 7.47
CA LEU A 214 5.48 14.54 8.73
C LEU A 214 6.45 14.60 9.91
N ASP A 215 6.21 15.52 10.85
CA ASP A 215 6.99 15.60 12.09
C ASP A 215 6.65 14.41 13.01
N SER A 216 7.65 13.56 13.21
CA SER A 216 7.54 12.32 13.97
C SER A 216 7.09 12.54 15.42
N ASN A 217 7.64 13.56 16.10
CA ASN A 217 7.33 13.84 17.50
C ASN A 217 5.89 14.36 17.70
N PHE A 218 5.43 15.20 16.77
CA PHE A 218 4.07 15.70 16.72
C PHE A 218 3.08 14.57 16.44
N MET A 219 3.37 13.71 15.47
CA MET A 219 2.51 12.57 15.12
C MET A 219 2.42 11.54 16.25
N ALA A 220 3.50 11.31 17.00
CA ALA A 220 3.49 10.42 18.16
C ALA A 220 2.43 10.79 19.21
N ASN A 221 2.17 12.09 19.40
CA ASN A 221 1.22 12.59 20.38
C ASN A 221 -0.12 13.02 19.75
N ASN A 222 -0.37 12.64 18.49
CA ASN A 222 -1.53 13.08 17.74
C ASN A 222 -2.71 12.11 17.90
N LYS A 223 -3.93 12.65 18.04
CA LYS A 223 -5.17 11.86 18.17
C LYS A 223 -5.47 11.00 16.93
N LEU A 224 -4.99 11.38 15.74
CA LEU A 224 -5.16 10.57 14.53
C LEU A 224 -4.50 9.20 14.69
N LEU A 225 -3.36 9.11 15.36
CA LEU A 225 -2.66 7.86 15.61
C LEU A 225 -3.43 6.98 16.60
N ALA A 226 -3.97 7.57 17.66
CA ALA A 226 -4.84 6.87 18.60
C ALA A 226 -6.12 6.34 17.92
N LEU A 227 -6.74 7.16 17.05
CA LEU A 227 -7.93 6.78 16.30
C LEU A 227 -7.67 5.63 15.31
N LEU A 228 -6.50 5.60 14.64
CA LEU A 228 -6.09 4.49 13.76
C LEU A 228 -6.15 3.16 14.50
N PHE A 229 -5.56 3.09 15.70
CA PHE A 229 -5.59 1.86 16.49
C PHE A 229 -6.97 1.58 17.09
N GLU A 230 -7.75 2.62 17.45
CA GLU A 230 -9.12 2.46 17.93
C GLU A 230 -10.00 1.76 16.88
N VAL A 231 -9.96 2.20 15.61
CA VAL A 231 -10.76 1.57 14.55
C VAL A 231 -10.28 0.15 14.26
N LEU A 232 -8.97 -0.10 14.29
CA LEU A 232 -8.40 -1.43 14.08
C LEU A 232 -8.71 -2.41 15.22
N GLN A 233 -9.10 -1.94 16.41
CA GLN A 233 -9.56 -2.81 17.50
C GLN A 233 -11.07 -3.10 17.43
N GLN A 234 -11.84 -2.24 16.75
CA GLN A 234 -13.29 -2.34 16.70
C GLN A 234 -13.74 -3.35 15.65
N ASP A 235 -14.26 -4.48 16.11
CA ASP A 235 -14.78 -5.55 15.26
C ASP A 235 -15.90 -5.09 14.28
N LYS A 236 -16.67 -4.06 14.64
CA LYS A 236 -17.73 -3.47 13.78
C LYS A 236 -17.23 -2.73 12.53
N THR A 237 -15.93 -2.46 12.42
CA THR A 237 -15.38 -1.72 11.28
C THR A 237 -15.51 -2.52 9.99
N SER A 238 -15.87 -1.85 8.89
CA SER A 238 -15.93 -2.50 7.58
C SER A 238 -14.54 -2.84 7.03
N SER A 239 -14.47 -3.80 6.09
CA SER A 239 -13.20 -4.19 5.44
C SER A 239 -12.49 -3.01 4.77
N ASN A 240 -13.23 -2.11 4.12
CA ASN A 240 -12.64 -0.94 3.44
C ASN A 240 -12.02 0.07 4.43
N LEU A 241 -12.68 0.32 5.56
CA LEU A 241 -12.12 1.20 6.59
C LEU A 241 -10.92 0.54 7.28
N HIS A 242 -11.01 -0.77 7.53
CA HIS A 242 -9.93 -1.54 8.11
C HIS A 242 -8.68 -1.52 7.23
N GLU A 243 -8.82 -1.78 5.93
CA GLU A 243 -7.72 -1.70 4.95
C GLU A 243 -7.09 -0.30 4.92
N ALA A 244 -7.90 0.76 4.81
CA ALA A 244 -7.39 2.13 4.82
C ALA A 244 -6.61 2.49 6.11
N ALA A 245 -7.05 1.98 7.27
CA ALA A 245 -6.35 2.17 8.53
C ALA A 245 -5.07 1.33 8.60
N SER A 246 -5.11 0.07 8.13
CA SER A 246 -3.94 -0.82 8.07
C SER A 246 -2.85 -0.27 7.18
N ASP A 247 -3.19 0.18 5.97
CA ASP A 247 -2.25 0.80 5.04
C ASP A 247 -1.59 2.04 5.65
N CYS A 248 -2.36 2.88 6.35
CA CYS A 248 -1.82 4.05 7.02
C CYS A 248 -0.87 3.70 8.17
N VAL A 249 -1.14 2.63 8.93
CA VAL A 249 -0.22 2.15 9.98
C VAL A 249 1.07 1.62 9.35
N CYS A 250 0.99 0.83 8.28
CA CYS A 250 2.16 0.35 7.55
C CYS A 250 2.98 1.51 6.98
N SER A 251 2.35 2.52 6.38
CA SER A 251 3.01 3.75 5.92
C SER A 251 3.72 4.49 7.05
N ALA A 252 3.12 4.58 8.24
CA ALA A 252 3.72 5.23 9.39
C ALA A 252 4.93 4.46 9.94
N LEU A 253 4.88 3.13 9.94
CA LEU A 253 5.99 2.25 10.31
C LEU A 253 7.14 2.37 9.30
N TYR A 254 6.84 2.23 8.01
CA TYR A 254 7.82 2.30 6.92
C TYR A 254 8.52 3.68 6.83
N ALA A 255 7.82 4.76 7.19
CA ALA A 255 8.40 6.11 7.25
C ALA A 255 9.51 6.27 8.31
N ILE A 256 9.66 5.30 9.23
CA ILE A 256 10.71 5.30 10.24
C ILE A 256 11.98 4.66 9.66
N GLU A 257 12.77 5.46 8.93
CA GLU A 257 14.06 5.00 8.39
C GLU A 257 15.12 4.78 9.50
N ASN A 258 15.06 5.58 10.57
CA ASN A 258 15.94 5.47 11.73
C ASN A 258 15.12 5.52 13.03
N VAL A 259 15.16 4.44 13.80
CA VAL A 259 14.38 4.26 15.04
C VAL A 259 14.80 5.24 16.13
N GLU A 260 16.10 5.56 16.26
CA GLU A 260 16.58 6.47 17.31
C GLU A 260 16.10 7.90 17.11
N THR A 261 16.07 8.37 15.85
CA THR A 261 15.64 9.73 15.49
C THR A 261 14.12 9.90 15.66
N ASN A 262 13.37 8.80 15.48
CA ASN A 262 11.91 8.78 15.51
C ASN A 262 11.35 8.06 16.74
N LEU A 263 12.13 8.00 17.82
CA LEU A 263 11.83 7.14 18.98
C LEU A 263 10.42 7.34 19.57
N PRO A 264 9.89 8.57 19.73
CA PRO A 264 8.53 8.75 20.26
C PRO A 264 7.46 8.11 19.37
N LEU A 265 7.53 8.30 18.04
CA LEU A 265 6.58 7.70 17.11
C LEU A 265 6.73 6.18 17.07
N ALA A 266 7.96 5.69 17.02
CA ALA A 266 8.29 4.27 17.06
C ALA A 266 7.65 3.59 18.27
N MET A 267 7.79 4.17 19.47
CA MET A 267 7.19 3.61 20.68
C MET A 267 5.66 3.58 20.64
N GLN A 268 5.02 4.61 20.08
CA GLN A 268 3.56 4.68 19.98
C GLN A 268 3.01 3.66 18.98
N LEU A 269 3.64 3.53 17.82
CA LEU A 269 3.29 2.51 16.83
C LEU A 269 3.49 1.09 17.39
N PHE A 270 4.63 0.85 18.03
CA PHE A 270 4.93 -0.44 18.66
C PHE A 270 3.88 -0.83 19.69
N GLN A 271 3.53 0.08 20.61
CA GLN A 271 2.51 -0.16 21.61
C GLN A 271 1.12 -0.34 20.99
N GLY A 272 0.76 0.48 20.00
CA GLY A 272 -0.51 0.40 19.30
C GLY A 272 -0.71 -0.95 18.61
N VAL A 273 0.28 -1.44 17.86
CA VAL A 273 0.18 -2.72 17.16
C VAL A 273 0.02 -3.90 18.12
N LEU A 274 0.71 -3.90 19.26
CA LEU A 274 0.57 -4.97 20.26
C LEU A 274 -0.85 -5.08 20.84
N THR A 275 -1.66 -4.01 20.80
CA THR A 275 -3.06 -4.08 21.26
C THR A 275 -3.98 -4.80 20.28
N LEU A 276 -3.54 -5.06 19.05
CA LEU A 276 -4.38 -5.61 17.98
C LEU A 276 -4.53 -7.12 18.02
N GLU A 277 -3.77 -7.84 18.85
CA GLU A 277 -3.82 -9.31 18.97
C GLU A 277 -5.23 -9.83 19.27
N THR A 278 -5.97 -9.15 20.16
CA THR A 278 -7.36 -9.54 20.47
C THR A 278 -8.27 -9.39 19.25
N ALA A 279 -8.08 -8.31 18.48
CA ALA A 279 -8.88 -8.03 17.29
C ALA A 279 -8.54 -8.98 16.13
N TYR A 280 -7.27 -9.36 16.00
CA TYR A 280 -6.84 -10.45 15.12
C TYR A 280 -7.58 -11.75 15.43
N HIS A 281 -7.60 -12.20 16.68
CA HIS A 281 -8.30 -13.43 17.06
C HIS A 281 -9.81 -13.36 16.81
N MET A 282 -10.43 -12.18 16.99
CA MET A 282 -11.84 -11.97 16.63
C MET A 282 -12.06 -12.12 15.11
N ALA A 283 -11.18 -11.57 14.28
CA ALA A 283 -11.26 -11.71 12.83
C ALA A 283 -11.12 -13.18 12.39
N VAL A 284 -10.16 -13.92 12.96
CA VAL A 284 -10.00 -15.36 12.72
C VAL A 284 -11.27 -16.13 13.11
N ALA A 285 -11.83 -15.85 14.29
CA ALA A 285 -13.04 -16.52 14.77
C ALA A 285 -14.29 -16.22 13.91
N ARG A 286 -14.27 -15.14 13.14
CA ARG A 286 -15.33 -14.74 12.20
C ARG A 286 -15.06 -15.12 10.76
N GLU A 287 -13.94 -15.78 10.49
CA GLU A 287 -13.49 -16.13 9.14
C GLU A 287 -13.36 -14.88 8.23
N ASP A 288 -13.03 -13.72 8.82
CA ASP A 288 -12.81 -12.46 8.11
C ASP A 288 -11.37 -12.38 7.60
N LEU A 289 -11.10 -13.09 6.49
CA LEU A 289 -9.77 -13.23 5.91
C LEU A 289 -9.17 -11.87 5.51
N ASP A 290 -9.99 -10.90 5.05
CA ASP A 290 -9.53 -9.56 4.68
C ASP A 290 -8.82 -8.88 5.87
N LYS A 291 -9.45 -8.91 7.05
CA LYS A 291 -8.85 -8.35 8.27
C LYS A 291 -7.65 -9.14 8.75
N VAL A 292 -7.68 -10.47 8.66
CA VAL A 292 -6.55 -11.33 9.03
C VAL A 292 -5.31 -11.00 8.21
N LEU A 293 -5.45 -10.86 6.88
CA LEU A 293 -4.36 -10.47 5.99
C LEU A 293 -3.85 -9.06 6.33
N ASN A 294 -4.75 -8.12 6.59
CA ASN A 294 -4.40 -6.75 7.00
C ASN A 294 -3.57 -6.72 8.30
N TYR A 295 -3.97 -7.43 9.35
CA TYR A 295 -3.19 -7.53 10.58
C TYR A 295 -1.83 -8.18 10.35
N CYS A 296 -1.76 -9.24 9.55
CA CYS A 296 -0.49 -9.91 9.25
C CYS A 296 0.50 -8.96 8.55
N ARG A 297 0.01 -8.10 7.65
CA ARG A 297 0.83 -7.03 7.03
C ARG A 297 1.34 -6.04 8.08
N ILE A 298 0.48 -5.57 8.99
CA ILE A 298 0.89 -4.67 10.09
C ILE A 298 1.95 -5.32 10.97
N PHE A 299 1.77 -6.58 11.37
CA PHE A 299 2.71 -7.31 12.21
C PHE A 299 4.05 -7.54 11.50
N THR A 300 4.01 -7.84 10.20
CA THR A 300 5.21 -8.01 9.38
C THR A 300 5.97 -6.68 9.26
N GLU A 301 5.28 -5.60 8.91
CA GLU A 301 5.88 -4.27 8.79
C GLU A 301 6.47 -3.76 10.12
N LEU A 302 5.81 -4.09 11.25
CA LEU A 302 6.33 -3.82 12.59
C LEU A 302 7.70 -4.50 12.78
N CYS A 303 7.78 -5.79 12.45
CA CYS A 303 9.02 -6.55 12.60
C CYS A 303 10.11 -6.05 11.65
N GLU A 304 9.77 -5.68 10.41
CA GLU A 304 10.69 -5.10 9.44
C GLU A 304 11.27 -3.75 9.91
N THR A 305 10.41 -2.86 10.42
CA THR A 305 10.80 -1.54 10.94
C THR A 305 11.75 -1.67 12.14
N PHE A 306 11.50 -2.66 13.01
CA PHE A 306 12.29 -2.87 14.23
C PHE A 306 13.33 -3.99 14.12
N LEU A 307 13.61 -4.48 12.91
CA LEU A 307 14.53 -5.60 12.67
C LEU A 307 15.90 -5.37 13.33
N GLU A 308 16.46 -4.18 13.18
CA GLU A 308 17.74 -3.81 13.79
C GLU A 308 17.71 -3.92 15.33
N LYS A 309 16.59 -3.53 15.97
CA LYS A 309 16.42 -3.64 17.42
C LYS A 309 16.18 -5.06 17.89
N ILE A 310 15.43 -5.84 17.11
CA ILE A 310 15.22 -7.27 17.34
C ILE A 310 16.58 -7.99 17.35
N VAL A 311 17.46 -7.72 16.38
CA VAL A 311 18.77 -8.37 16.28
C VAL A 311 19.78 -7.85 17.31
N CYS A 312 19.88 -6.52 17.51
CA CYS A 312 20.92 -5.93 18.35
C CYS A 312 20.63 -6.02 19.86
N THR A 313 19.36 -5.96 20.26
CA THR A 313 18.94 -5.98 21.67
C THR A 313 17.74 -6.91 21.88
N PRO A 314 17.86 -8.22 21.53
CA PRO A 314 16.75 -9.14 21.56
C PRO A 314 16.15 -9.27 22.97
N GLY A 315 14.81 -9.15 23.04
CA GLY A 315 14.04 -9.23 24.28
C GLY A 315 14.03 -7.96 25.13
N GLN A 316 14.61 -6.85 24.66
CA GLN A 316 14.68 -5.60 25.43
C GLN A 316 14.15 -4.40 24.63
N GLY A 317 13.28 -3.60 25.25
CA GLY A 317 12.75 -2.37 24.66
C GLY A 317 12.03 -2.65 23.33
N LEU A 318 12.46 -1.98 22.26
CA LEU A 318 11.93 -2.18 20.90
C LEU A 318 12.41 -3.48 20.24
N GLY A 319 13.37 -4.20 20.84
CA GLY A 319 13.77 -5.54 20.43
C GLY A 319 12.97 -6.66 21.11
N ASP A 320 11.87 -6.32 21.80
CA ASP A 320 11.00 -7.29 22.46
C ASP A 320 10.44 -8.32 21.46
N LEU A 321 10.67 -9.60 21.78
CA LEU A 321 10.39 -10.74 20.90
C LEU A 321 8.90 -11.12 20.86
N ARG A 322 8.02 -10.44 21.60
CA ARG A 322 6.57 -10.49 21.36
C ARG A 322 6.18 -10.12 19.92
N THR A 323 7.02 -9.33 19.25
CA THR A 323 6.90 -9.06 17.81
C THR A 323 6.93 -10.34 16.98
N LEU A 324 7.88 -11.24 17.24
CA LEU A 324 7.96 -12.54 16.57
C LEU A 324 6.80 -13.46 16.95
N GLU A 325 6.31 -13.38 18.19
CA GLU A 325 5.13 -14.15 18.61
C GLU A 325 3.89 -13.80 17.78
N LEU A 326 3.68 -12.52 17.45
CA LEU A 326 2.59 -12.11 16.55
C LEU A 326 2.68 -12.78 15.17
N LEU A 327 3.89 -12.87 14.60
CA LEU A 327 4.10 -13.57 13.33
C LEU A 327 3.87 -15.09 13.45
N LEU A 328 4.25 -15.69 14.58
CA LEU A 328 3.99 -17.11 14.85
C LEU A 328 2.50 -17.40 15.05
N ILE A 329 1.74 -16.46 15.62
CA ILE A 329 0.28 -16.53 15.68
C ILE A 329 -0.31 -16.53 14.25
N CYS A 330 0.18 -15.66 13.36
CA CYS A 330 -0.19 -15.67 11.94
C CYS A 330 0.19 -16.97 11.24
N ALA A 331 1.38 -17.51 11.50
CA ALA A 331 1.81 -18.80 10.96
C ALA A 331 0.91 -19.97 11.40
N GLY A 332 0.26 -19.82 12.56
CA GLY A 332 -0.72 -20.77 13.09
C GLY A 332 -2.07 -20.80 12.35
N HIS A 333 -2.38 -19.80 11.52
CA HIS A 333 -3.61 -19.75 10.72
C HIS A 333 -3.65 -20.89 9.69
N PRO A 334 -4.82 -21.43 9.29
CA PRO A 334 -4.89 -22.53 8.32
C PRO A 334 -4.63 -22.10 6.86
N GLN A 335 -4.99 -20.88 6.48
CA GLN A 335 -4.74 -20.34 5.14
C GLN A 335 -3.26 -19.94 4.98
N TYR A 336 -2.57 -20.52 4.01
CA TYR A 336 -1.13 -20.33 3.78
C TYR A 336 -0.80 -18.92 3.26
N GLU A 337 -1.78 -18.25 2.65
CA GLU A 337 -1.72 -16.87 2.16
C GLU A 337 -1.45 -15.87 3.30
N VAL A 338 -1.78 -16.26 4.55
CA VAL A 338 -1.49 -15.44 5.74
C VAL A 338 -0.01 -15.53 6.12
N VAL A 339 0.55 -16.74 6.18
CA VAL A 339 1.94 -16.90 6.66
C VAL A 339 2.96 -16.39 5.64
N GLU A 340 2.68 -16.52 4.34
CA GLU A 340 3.59 -16.10 3.27
C GLU A 340 3.87 -14.59 3.25
N ILE A 341 2.95 -13.76 3.78
CA ILE A 341 3.12 -12.30 3.91
C ILE A 341 4.42 -12.00 4.70
N SER A 342 4.73 -12.82 5.70
CA SER A 342 5.87 -12.61 6.59
C SER A 342 7.22 -13.11 6.05
N PHE A 343 7.26 -13.79 4.88
CA PHE A 343 8.48 -14.47 4.41
C PHE A 343 9.64 -13.52 4.18
N ASN A 344 9.41 -12.34 3.62
CA ASN A 344 10.46 -11.35 3.38
C ASN A 344 11.16 -10.93 4.69
N PHE A 345 10.40 -10.72 5.76
CA PHE A 345 10.95 -10.43 7.08
C PHE A 345 11.83 -11.57 7.57
N TRP A 346 11.36 -12.82 7.45
CA TRP A 346 12.14 -13.98 7.90
C TRP A 346 13.46 -14.13 7.12
N TYR A 347 13.46 -13.91 5.80
CA TYR A 347 14.69 -13.85 5.01
C TYR A 347 15.65 -12.77 5.51
N ARG A 348 15.16 -11.54 5.73
CA ARG A 348 15.98 -10.43 6.23
C ARG A 348 16.50 -10.69 7.65
N LEU A 349 15.70 -11.27 8.53
CA LEU A 349 16.12 -11.69 9.86
C LEU A 349 17.27 -12.71 9.78
N GLY A 350 17.12 -13.74 8.94
CA GLY A 350 18.16 -14.73 8.68
C GLY A 350 19.45 -14.09 8.16
N GLU A 351 19.34 -13.19 7.18
CA GLU A 351 20.49 -12.48 6.62
C GLU A 351 21.23 -11.63 7.67
N HIS A 352 20.51 -10.86 8.49
CA HIS A 352 21.11 -10.03 9.53
C HIS A 352 21.78 -10.90 10.61
N LEU A 353 21.13 -11.96 11.06
CA LEU A 353 21.71 -12.88 12.05
C LEU A 353 22.94 -13.60 11.50
N TYR A 354 22.93 -14.00 10.24
CA TYR A 354 24.09 -14.61 9.58
C TYR A 354 25.28 -13.64 9.56
N LYS A 355 25.05 -12.36 9.25
CA LYS A 355 26.10 -11.32 9.26
C LYS A 355 26.68 -11.07 10.65
N THR A 356 25.88 -11.15 11.71
CA THR A 356 26.36 -10.95 13.10
C THR A 356 27.32 -12.05 13.55
N ASN A 357 27.18 -13.27 13.02
CA ASN A 357 28.07 -14.42 13.30
C ASN A 357 28.32 -14.66 14.81
N ASP A 358 27.25 -14.62 15.61
CA ASP A 358 27.26 -14.83 17.06
C ASP A 358 26.26 -15.92 17.45
N GLU A 359 26.80 -17.10 17.79
CA GLU A 359 26.04 -18.29 18.20
C GLU A 359 25.18 -18.04 19.47
N VAL A 360 25.59 -17.12 20.35
CA VAL A 360 24.80 -16.78 21.54
C VAL A 360 23.52 -16.07 21.12
N ILE A 361 23.62 -15.14 20.17
CA ILE A 361 22.46 -14.44 19.61
C ILE A 361 21.60 -15.43 18.81
N HIS A 362 22.19 -16.29 17.98
CA HIS A 362 21.45 -17.32 17.24
C HIS A 362 20.63 -18.23 18.16
N GLY A 363 21.21 -18.62 19.29
CA GLY A 363 20.53 -19.44 20.31
C GLY A 363 19.24 -18.81 20.87
N ILE A 364 19.13 -17.48 20.87
CA ILE A 364 17.91 -16.76 21.30
C ILE A 364 16.77 -16.98 20.29
N PHE A 365 17.07 -16.97 18.99
CA PHE A 365 16.09 -17.10 17.91
C PHE A 365 15.74 -18.54 17.57
N LYS A 366 16.61 -19.51 17.90
CA LYS A 366 16.45 -20.93 17.58
C LYS A 366 15.05 -21.47 17.84
N ALA A 367 14.47 -21.18 19.02
CA ALA A 367 13.14 -21.66 19.39
C ALA A 367 12.01 -21.06 18.52
N TYR A 368 12.14 -19.80 18.12
CA TYR A 368 11.17 -19.13 17.25
C TYR A 368 11.22 -19.72 15.83
N ILE A 369 12.43 -19.96 15.31
CA ILE A 369 12.63 -20.56 14.00
C ILE A 369 12.11 -22.00 13.99
N GLN A 370 12.36 -22.80 15.03
CA GLN A 370 11.78 -24.16 15.14
C GLN A 370 10.24 -24.14 15.11
N ARG A 371 9.61 -23.19 15.82
CA ARG A 371 8.14 -23.05 15.82
C ARG A 371 7.60 -22.61 14.46
N LEU A 372 8.30 -21.72 13.76
CA LEU A 372 7.97 -21.34 12.38
C LEU A 372 8.04 -22.57 11.47
N LEU A 373 9.16 -23.31 11.48
CA LEU A 373 9.34 -24.51 10.65
C LEU A 373 8.26 -25.56 10.92
N HIS A 374 7.84 -25.71 12.18
CA HIS A 374 6.72 -26.61 12.52
C HIS A 374 5.40 -26.17 11.88
N ALA A 375 5.09 -24.87 11.91
CA ALA A 375 3.91 -24.32 11.24
C ALA A 375 3.99 -24.48 9.72
N LEU A 376 5.15 -24.18 9.11
CA LEU A 376 5.36 -24.33 7.67
C LEU A 376 5.26 -25.78 7.21
N ALA A 377 5.79 -26.73 7.99
CA ALA A 377 5.65 -28.15 7.70
C ALA A 377 4.18 -28.58 7.65
N ARG A 378 3.34 -28.06 8.55
CA ARG A 378 1.89 -28.29 8.53
C ARG A 378 1.23 -27.66 7.30
N HIS A 379 1.63 -26.44 6.92
CA HIS A 379 1.14 -25.77 5.71
C HIS A 379 1.52 -26.49 4.41
N CYS A 380 2.63 -27.24 4.39
CA CYS A 380 3.01 -28.03 3.22
C CYS A 380 2.27 -29.38 3.11
N GLN A 381 1.36 -29.72 4.02
CA GLN A 381 0.55 -30.94 3.93
C GLN A 381 -0.42 -30.83 2.75
N LEU A 382 -0.47 -31.89 1.93
CA LEU A 382 -1.52 -32.03 0.94
C LEU A 382 -2.84 -32.40 1.62
N GLU A 383 -3.95 -32.13 0.95
CA GLU A 383 -5.24 -32.63 1.39
C GLU A 383 -5.24 -34.17 1.45
N PRO A 384 -5.88 -34.79 2.45
CA PRO A 384 -5.82 -36.25 2.65
C PRO A 384 -6.38 -37.09 1.48
N ASP A 385 -7.20 -36.48 0.64
CA ASP A 385 -7.80 -37.06 -0.56
C ASP A 385 -7.07 -36.68 -1.86
N HIS A 386 -5.91 -36.00 -1.76
CA HIS A 386 -5.08 -35.69 -2.92
C HIS A 386 -4.59 -36.96 -3.63
N GLU A 387 -4.77 -37.00 -4.95
CA GLU A 387 -4.33 -38.11 -5.79
C GLU A 387 -3.10 -37.70 -6.61
N GLY A 388 -2.10 -38.58 -6.67
CA GLY A 388 -0.94 -38.41 -7.55
C GLY A 388 0.27 -37.81 -6.86
N VAL A 389 1.06 -37.05 -7.62
CA VAL A 389 2.25 -36.36 -7.13
C VAL A 389 1.91 -34.90 -6.84
N PRO A 390 2.53 -34.26 -5.83
CA PRO A 390 2.31 -32.83 -5.57
C PRO A 390 2.58 -32.01 -6.84
N GLU A 391 1.64 -31.13 -7.19
CA GLU A 391 1.81 -30.16 -8.28
C GLU A 391 2.84 -29.10 -7.88
N GLU A 392 3.64 -28.63 -8.85
CA GLU A 392 4.67 -27.60 -8.65
C GLU A 392 4.34 -26.28 -9.37
N THR A 393 3.24 -26.23 -10.13
CA THR A 393 2.91 -25.09 -11.01
C THR A 393 1.64 -24.35 -10.64
N ASP A 394 0.89 -24.84 -9.65
CA ASP A 394 -0.24 -24.13 -9.07
C ASP A 394 0.21 -23.26 -7.87
N ASP A 395 -0.69 -22.43 -7.35
CA ASP A 395 -0.38 -21.48 -6.27
C ASP A 395 0.19 -22.19 -5.02
N PHE A 396 -0.31 -23.40 -4.73
CA PHE A 396 0.15 -24.20 -3.59
C PHE A 396 1.54 -24.82 -3.84
N GLY A 397 1.81 -25.30 -5.05
CA GLY A 397 3.14 -25.73 -5.47
C GLY A 397 4.17 -24.61 -5.37
N GLU A 398 3.85 -23.42 -5.86
CA GLU A 398 4.69 -22.23 -5.73
C GLU A 398 4.91 -21.83 -4.25
N PHE A 399 3.88 -21.93 -3.42
CA PHE A 399 4.01 -21.73 -1.96
C PHE A 399 5.00 -22.73 -1.34
N ARG A 400 4.88 -24.04 -1.65
CA ARG A 400 5.79 -25.08 -1.14
C ARG A 400 7.24 -24.82 -1.57
N MET A 401 7.46 -24.36 -2.79
CA MET A 401 8.80 -24.00 -3.27
C MET A 401 9.38 -22.80 -2.50
N ARG A 402 8.56 -21.77 -2.26
CA ARG A 402 8.95 -20.63 -1.41
C ARG A 402 9.28 -21.04 0.01
N VAL A 403 8.52 -21.97 0.61
CA VAL A 403 8.83 -22.55 1.93
C VAL A 403 10.17 -23.28 1.89
N SER A 404 10.41 -24.11 0.88
CA SER A 404 11.69 -24.84 0.72
C SER A 404 12.88 -23.89 0.71
N ASP A 405 12.79 -22.78 -0.02
CA ASP A 405 13.88 -21.80 -0.10
C ASP A 405 14.06 -21.04 1.21
N LEU A 406 12.97 -20.67 1.89
CA LEU A 406 13.04 -20.00 3.18
C LEU A 406 13.68 -20.89 4.25
N VAL A 407 13.31 -22.18 4.28
CA VAL A 407 13.88 -23.14 5.23
C VAL A 407 15.39 -23.30 5.00
N LYS A 408 15.86 -23.35 3.74
CA LYS A 408 17.31 -23.43 3.44
C LYS A 408 18.08 -22.26 4.03
N ASP A 409 17.51 -21.06 3.96
CA ASP A 409 18.17 -19.84 4.43
C ASP A 409 18.10 -19.69 5.96
N LEU A 410 17.16 -20.35 6.64
CA LEU A 410 17.01 -20.26 8.10
C LEU A 410 17.57 -21.46 8.88
N ILE A 411 17.86 -22.58 8.22
CA ILE A 411 18.23 -23.84 8.88
C ILE A 411 19.50 -23.73 9.74
N PHE A 412 20.40 -22.79 9.42
CA PHE A 412 21.64 -22.57 10.16
C PHE A 412 21.37 -22.14 11.61
N LEU A 413 20.24 -21.46 11.89
CA LEU A 413 19.86 -21.01 13.24
C LEU A 413 19.41 -22.16 14.16
N ILE A 414 19.10 -23.33 13.59
CA ILE A 414 18.72 -24.53 14.35
C ILE A 414 19.89 -25.52 14.43
N GLY A 415 20.58 -25.69 13.30
CA GLY A 415 21.51 -26.78 13.05
C GLY A 415 20.85 -27.88 12.21
N SER A 416 21.37 -28.10 11.00
CA SER A 416 20.80 -29.02 10.01
C SER A 416 20.64 -30.46 10.51
N MET A 417 21.62 -30.97 11.27
CA MET A 417 21.60 -32.33 11.82
C MET A 417 20.55 -32.51 12.92
N GLU A 418 20.34 -31.50 13.77
CA GLU A 418 19.36 -31.56 14.85
C GLU A 418 17.94 -31.49 14.30
N CYS A 419 17.69 -30.59 13.35
CA CYS A 419 16.39 -30.47 12.69
C CYS A 419 16.02 -31.74 11.92
N PHE A 420 16.97 -32.33 11.20
CA PHE A 420 16.74 -33.58 10.46
C PHE A 420 16.41 -34.75 11.39
N ALA A 421 17.17 -34.93 12.47
CA ALA A 421 16.92 -35.99 13.44
C ALA A 421 15.56 -35.85 14.15
N GLN A 422 15.10 -34.62 14.39
CA GLN A 422 13.76 -34.35 14.94
C GLN A 422 12.67 -34.68 13.91
N GLY A 423 12.84 -34.30 12.64
CA GLY A 423 11.91 -34.62 11.55
C GLY A 423 11.74 -36.12 11.32
N GLU A 424 12.83 -36.90 11.38
CA GLU A 424 12.78 -38.36 11.29
C GLU A 424 11.99 -38.98 12.46
N GLN A 425 12.14 -38.44 13.68
CA GLN A 425 11.45 -38.96 14.86
C GLN A 425 9.92 -38.74 14.78
N SER A 426 9.47 -37.57 14.32
CA SER A 426 8.04 -37.32 14.09
C SER A 426 7.44 -38.20 12.99
N ASN A 427 8.20 -38.51 11.94
CA ASN A 427 7.75 -39.42 10.87
C ASN A 427 7.76 -40.92 11.29
N THR A 428 8.60 -41.32 12.25
CA THR A 428 8.65 -42.72 12.71
C THR A 428 7.44 -43.18 13.55
N CYS A 429 6.50 -42.29 13.87
CA CYS A 429 5.19 -42.70 14.40
C CYS A 429 4.26 -43.31 13.32
N GLY A 430 4.69 -43.46 12.06
CA GLY A 430 3.86 -43.94 10.94
C GLY A 430 4.44 -44.93 9.92
N GLY A 431 5.67 -45.45 10.01
CA GLY A 431 6.17 -46.47 9.05
C GLY A 431 7.70 -46.66 8.97
N PRO A 432 8.22 -47.73 8.34
CA PRO A 432 9.57 -48.24 8.61
C PRO A 432 10.70 -47.54 7.85
N ARG A 433 11.85 -47.42 8.54
CA ARG A 433 13.12 -46.80 8.15
C ARG A 433 13.64 -47.26 6.77
N ARG A 434 14.06 -46.31 5.94
CA ARG A 434 14.95 -46.55 4.78
C ARG A 434 16.18 -45.64 4.86
N SER A 435 17.32 -46.17 4.40
CA SER A 435 18.69 -45.65 4.50
C SER A 435 19.00 -44.49 3.54
N CYS A 436 19.84 -43.56 4.01
CA CYS A 436 20.25 -42.29 3.38
C CYS A 436 20.91 -42.37 1.99
N PRO A 437 20.72 -41.32 1.15
CA PRO A 437 21.73 -40.77 0.25
C PRO A 437 22.26 -39.40 0.75
N SER A 438 23.28 -38.88 0.08
CA SER A 438 24.23 -37.83 0.52
C SER A 438 23.67 -36.44 0.87
N SER A 439 24.50 -35.63 1.54
CA SER A 439 24.22 -34.32 2.18
C SER A 439 23.57 -33.22 1.33
N ARG A 440 23.55 -33.34 -0.01
CA ARG A 440 22.83 -32.41 -0.90
C ARG A 440 21.36 -32.78 -1.13
N ASP A 441 20.99 -34.04 -0.93
CA ASP A 441 19.61 -34.54 -1.05
C ASP A 441 18.84 -34.44 0.28
N CYS A 442 19.53 -34.18 1.39
CA CYS A 442 18.96 -34.10 2.74
C CYS A 442 18.03 -32.89 2.95
N THR A 443 18.26 -31.76 2.28
CA THR A 443 17.42 -30.55 2.38
C THR A 443 16.06 -30.72 1.70
N TYR A 444 15.98 -31.55 0.66
CA TYR A 444 14.72 -31.87 -0.03
C TYR A 444 13.77 -32.71 0.85
N SER A 445 14.31 -33.61 1.67
CA SER A 445 13.46 -34.55 2.45
C SER A 445 12.74 -33.91 3.64
N CYS A 446 13.24 -32.81 4.20
CA CYS A 446 12.66 -32.23 5.42
C CYS A 446 11.43 -31.34 5.15
N ALA A 447 11.26 -30.84 3.92
CA ALA A 447 10.17 -29.93 3.56
C ALA A 447 9.15 -30.53 2.57
N ILE A 448 9.49 -31.58 1.82
CA ILE A 448 8.71 -31.97 0.62
C ILE A 448 8.06 -33.36 0.71
N TYR A 449 8.50 -34.22 1.64
CA TYR A 449 7.90 -35.54 1.85
C TYR A 449 7.10 -35.60 3.16
N GLN A 450 6.00 -34.86 3.20
CA GLN A 450 4.83 -35.29 3.96
C GLN A 450 3.86 -35.89 2.94
N HIS A 451 3.51 -37.15 3.18
CA HIS A 451 2.81 -38.06 2.28
C HIS A 451 1.50 -37.51 1.73
#